data_AF-A0A2Z6MKQ2-F1
#
_entry.id   AF-A0A2Z6MKQ2-F1
#
_cell.length_a   1.000
_cell.length_b   1.000
_cell.length_c   1.000
_cell.angle_alpha   90.00
_cell.angle_beta   90.00
_cell.angle_gamma   90.00
#
_symmetry.space_group_name_H-M   'P 1'
#
loop_
_entity.id
_entity.type
_entity.pdbx_description
1 polymer ?
#
loop_
_entity_poly.entity_id
_entity_poly.type
_entity_poly.pdbx_seq_one_letter_code
_entity_poly.pdbx_strand_id
1 'polypeptide(L)'
;MTAFLLSERSPVMVAPWLSLSGRVLVNGNSSFEKVHGEDVWRYTASNLDQSNIFNDAMACDAKVIVPAIVEGCSEVFDGVESFVDVGGGNGTTMSFLAKAFPWIHGINFDLPHVIDMAPKCDGVEHVAVAEPENL
;
A
#
# COMPACT_ATOMS: atom_id res chain seq x y z
N MET A 1 -14.04 -4.02 2.07
CA MET A 1 -14.10 -5.01 0.96
C MET A 1 -14.49 -4.43 -0.39
N THR A 2 -15.38 -3.42 -0.50
CA THR A 2 -15.80 -2.87 -1.81
C THR A 2 -14.63 -2.40 -2.69
N ALA A 3 -13.70 -1.61 -2.15
CA ALA A 3 -12.54 -1.13 -2.91
C ALA A 3 -11.63 -2.28 -3.38
N PHE A 4 -11.45 -3.31 -2.55
CA PHE A 4 -10.71 -4.51 -2.92
C PHE A 4 -11.35 -5.22 -4.14
N LEU A 5 -12.66 -5.42 -4.11
CA LEU A 5 -13.38 -6.01 -5.24
C LEU A 5 -13.33 -5.13 -6.50
N LEU A 6 -13.32 -3.80 -6.35
CA LEU A 6 -13.16 -2.88 -7.48
C LEU A 6 -11.76 -2.98 -8.09
N SER A 7 -10.72 -3.03 -7.26
CA SER A 7 -9.33 -3.22 -7.71
C SER A 7 -9.17 -4.53 -8.49
N GLU A 8 -9.60 -5.64 -7.91
CA GLU A 8 -9.50 -6.98 -8.52
C GLU A 8 -10.34 -7.15 -9.80
N ARG A 9 -11.38 -6.34 -9.97
CA ARG A 9 -12.23 -6.34 -11.18
C ARG A 9 -11.86 -5.26 -12.19
N SER A 10 -10.91 -4.39 -11.86
CA SER A 10 -10.49 -3.34 -12.77
C SER A 10 -9.88 -3.96 -14.03
N PRO A 11 -10.17 -3.43 -15.24
CA PRO A 11 -9.55 -3.92 -16.46
C PRO A 11 -8.01 -3.92 -16.39
N VAL A 12 -7.44 -2.93 -15.67
CA VAL A 12 -6.01 -2.80 -15.43
C VAL A 12 -5.45 -4.01 -14.67
N MET A 13 -6.09 -4.44 -13.59
CA MET A 13 -5.63 -5.60 -12.81
C MET A 13 -6.01 -6.94 -13.43
N VAL A 14 -7.10 -7.01 -14.21
CA VAL A 14 -7.56 -8.23 -14.87
C VAL A 14 -6.74 -8.60 -16.10
N ALA A 15 -6.40 -7.64 -16.95
CA ALA A 15 -5.70 -7.89 -18.22
C ALA A 15 -4.37 -8.66 -18.10
N PRO A 16 -3.52 -8.43 -17.07
CA PRO A 16 -2.32 -9.23 -16.81
C PRO A 16 -2.60 -10.73 -16.65
N TRP A 17 -3.71 -11.10 -16.01
CA TRP A 17 -4.08 -12.50 -15.81
C TRP A 17 -4.41 -13.22 -17.12
N LEU A 18 -5.01 -12.51 -18.09
CA LEU A 18 -5.32 -13.05 -19.41
C LEU A 18 -4.05 -13.37 -20.23
N SER A 19 -2.93 -12.73 -19.91
CA SER A 19 -1.63 -12.94 -20.55
C SER A 19 -0.69 -13.85 -19.76
N LEU A 20 -1.16 -14.43 -18.63
CA LEU A 20 -0.32 -15.18 -17.70
C LEU A 20 0.30 -16.45 -18.32
N SER A 21 -0.44 -17.16 -19.17
CA SER A 21 0.06 -18.36 -19.85
C SER A 21 1.30 -18.08 -20.71
N GLY A 22 1.36 -16.89 -21.32
CA GLY A 22 2.51 -16.43 -22.09
C GLY A 22 3.70 -15.97 -21.25
N ARG A 23 3.58 -15.96 -19.91
CA ARG A 23 4.65 -15.62 -18.96
C ARG A 23 5.20 -16.82 -18.20
N VAL A 24 4.34 -17.77 -17.83
CA VAL A 24 4.76 -18.98 -17.09
C VAL A 24 5.84 -19.78 -17.84
N LEU A 25 5.95 -19.59 -19.15
CA LEU A 25 6.86 -20.31 -20.03
C LEU A 25 8.15 -19.54 -20.39
N VAL A 26 8.34 -18.30 -19.89
CA VAL A 26 9.46 -17.42 -20.32
C VAL A 26 10.05 -16.65 -19.12
N ASN A 27 11.38 -16.64 -19.00
CA ASN A 27 12.09 -15.74 -18.08
C ASN A 27 11.98 -14.28 -18.57
N GLY A 28 11.53 -13.36 -17.73
CA GLY A 28 11.39 -11.93 -18.07
C GLY A 28 10.48 -11.16 -17.11
N ASN A 29 10.03 -9.99 -17.54
CA ASN A 29 9.25 -8.97 -16.80
C ASN A 29 7.94 -9.50 -16.11
N SER A 30 7.12 -8.67 -15.45
CA SER A 30 5.85 -9.14 -14.81
C SER A 30 4.63 -9.18 -15.76
N SER A 31 3.62 -10.05 -15.57
CA SER A 31 2.45 -10.10 -16.51
C SER A 31 1.82 -8.73 -16.71
N PHE A 32 1.84 -7.93 -15.65
CA PHE A 32 1.44 -6.53 -15.65
C PHE A 32 2.25 -5.71 -16.66
N GLU A 33 3.57 -5.74 -16.53
CA GLU A 33 4.49 -5.00 -17.40
C GLU A 33 4.43 -5.42 -18.88
N LYS A 34 4.06 -6.67 -19.18
CA LYS A 34 3.87 -7.08 -20.59
C LYS A 34 2.68 -6.38 -21.24
N VAL A 35 1.61 -6.21 -20.46
CA VAL A 35 0.33 -5.67 -20.93
C VAL A 35 0.37 -4.15 -20.94
N HIS A 36 0.96 -3.56 -19.91
CA HIS A 36 0.92 -2.11 -19.67
C HIS A 36 2.21 -1.39 -20.05
N GLY A 37 3.29 -2.12 -20.35
CA GLY A 37 4.58 -1.56 -20.77
C GLY A 37 5.49 -1.09 -19.63
N GLU A 38 4.97 -1.02 -18.42
CA GLU A 38 5.68 -0.62 -17.19
C GLU A 38 5.22 -1.45 -16.00
N ASP A 39 6.03 -1.47 -14.92
CA ASP A 39 5.62 -2.15 -13.69
C ASP A 39 4.44 -1.44 -13.01
N VAL A 40 3.76 -2.16 -12.11
CA VAL A 40 2.54 -1.68 -11.47
C VAL A 40 2.73 -0.36 -10.72
N TRP A 41 3.90 -0.12 -10.12
CA TRP A 41 4.14 1.07 -9.32
C TRP A 41 4.37 2.30 -10.20
N ARG A 42 5.12 2.15 -11.29
CA ARG A 42 5.25 3.21 -12.30
C ARG A 42 3.93 3.52 -12.99
N TYR A 43 3.14 2.49 -13.28
CA TYR A 43 1.79 2.66 -13.83
C TYR A 43 0.89 3.46 -12.90
N THR A 44 0.85 3.13 -11.61
CA THR A 44 0.02 3.86 -10.64
C THR A 44 0.53 5.27 -10.38
N ALA A 45 1.84 5.52 -10.47
CA ALA A 45 2.40 6.87 -10.38
C ALA A 45 1.90 7.79 -11.52
N SER A 46 1.71 7.23 -12.72
CA SER A 46 1.17 7.95 -13.88
C SER A 46 -0.36 7.94 -13.96
N ASN A 47 -1.04 7.12 -13.15
CA ASN A 47 -2.49 6.91 -13.17
C ASN A 47 -3.07 6.99 -11.75
N LEU A 48 -3.28 8.22 -11.26
CA LEU A 48 -3.70 8.47 -9.87
C LEU A 48 -5.04 7.80 -9.50
N ASP A 49 -5.99 7.70 -10.43
CA ASP A 49 -7.26 7.00 -10.17
C ASP A 49 -7.03 5.51 -9.84
N GLN A 50 -6.13 4.85 -10.58
CA GLN A 50 -5.75 3.47 -10.30
C GLN A 50 -4.95 3.38 -9.00
N SER A 51 -4.07 4.34 -8.72
CA SER A 51 -3.35 4.42 -7.44
C SER A 51 -4.31 4.53 -6.26
N ASN A 52 -5.34 5.37 -6.35
CA ASN A 52 -6.36 5.53 -5.32
C ASN A 52 -7.17 4.25 -5.11
N ILE A 53 -7.61 3.59 -6.18
CA ILE A 53 -8.33 2.31 -6.09
C ILE A 53 -7.45 1.24 -5.41
N PHE A 54 -6.16 1.18 -5.77
CA PHE A 54 -5.22 0.25 -5.17
C PHE A 54 -5.00 0.52 -3.68
N ASN A 55 -4.76 1.78 -3.30
CA ASN A 55 -4.59 2.18 -1.90
C ASN A 55 -5.84 1.93 -1.06
N ASP A 56 -7.03 2.21 -1.58
CA ASP A 56 -8.30 1.93 -0.90
C ASP A 56 -8.55 0.42 -0.76
N ALA A 57 -8.09 -0.38 -1.72
CA ALA A 57 -8.13 -1.84 -1.64
C ALA A 57 -7.24 -2.36 -0.50
N MET A 58 -6.00 -1.89 -0.39
CA MET A 58 -5.09 -2.26 0.70
C MET A 58 -5.63 -1.80 2.06
N ALA A 59 -6.18 -0.58 2.12
CA ALA A 59 -6.82 -0.05 3.34
C ALA A 59 -8.05 -0.88 3.76
N CYS A 60 -8.79 -1.46 2.81
CA CYS A 60 -9.90 -2.36 3.13
C CYS A 60 -9.44 -3.61 3.87
N ASP A 61 -8.28 -4.16 3.49
CA ASP A 61 -7.70 -5.35 4.13
C ASP A 61 -7.12 -4.99 5.51
N ALA A 62 -6.38 -3.88 5.60
CA ALA A 62 -5.84 -3.37 6.86
C ALA A 62 -6.92 -3.13 7.93
N LYS A 63 -8.11 -2.62 7.53
CA LYS A 63 -9.26 -2.44 8.44
C LYS A 63 -9.78 -3.74 9.07
N VAL A 64 -9.46 -4.90 8.50
CA VAL A 64 -9.83 -6.21 9.02
C VAL A 64 -8.67 -6.82 9.82
N ILE A 65 -7.47 -6.80 9.26
CA ILE A 65 -6.31 -7.51 9.84
C ILE A 65 -5.71 -6.77 11.03
N VAL A 66 -5.59 -5.44 10.97
CA VAL A 66 -4.89 -4.67 12.02
C VAL A 66 -5.62 -4.72 13.37
N PRO A 67 -6.96 -4.61 13.46
CA PRO A 67 -7.66 -4.84 14.73
C PRO A 67 -7.41 -6.22 15.32
N ALA A 68 -7.33 -7.27 14.49
CA ALA A 68 -7.04 -8.62 14.95
C ALA A 68 -5.60 -8.76 15.47
N ILE A 69 -4.64 -8.08 14.85
CA ILE A 69 -3.26 -8.00 15.36
C ILE A 69 -3.21 -7.29 16.70
N VAL A 70 -3.92 -6.16 16.85
CA VAL A 70 -3.98 -5.42 18.12
C VAL A 70 -4.59 -6.28 19.23
N GLU A 71 -5.62 -7.06 18.93
CA GLU A 71 -6.26 -7.95 19.91
C GLU A 71 -5.42 -9.19 20.24
N GLY A 72 -4.79 -9.81 19.24
CA GLY A 72 -4.14 -11.11 19.37
C GLY A 72 -2.64 -11.08 19.61
N CYS A 73 -1.98 -9.94 19.39
CA CYS A 73 -0.53 -9.81 19.43
C CYS A 73 -0.06 -8.46 19.98
N SER A 74 -0.82 -7.81 20.87
CA SER A 74 -0.47 -6.48 21.40
C SER A 74 0.93 -6.38 22.00
N GLU A 75 1.40 -7.47 22.62
CA GLU A 75 2.68 -7.55 23.32
C GLU A 75 3.89 -7.36 22.39
N VAL A 76 3.75 -7.55 21.08
CA VAL A 76 4.84 -7.30 20.13
C VAL A 76 5.16 -5.82 20.00
N PHE A 77 4.27 -4.94 20.48
CA PHE A 77 4.42 -3.49 20.46
C PHE A 77 4.86 -2.91 21.82
N ASP A 78 5.03 -3.75 22.85
CA ASP A 78 5.47 -3.31 24.16
C ASP A 78 6.91 -2.77 24.12
N GLY A 79 7.09 -1.56 24.65
CA GLY A 79 8.40 -0.89 24.65
C GLY A 79 8.85 -0.37 23.29
N VAL A 80 8.05 -0.50 22.23
CA VAL A 80 8.31 0.16 20.95
C VAL A 80 8.06 1.66 21.13
N GLU A 81 9.07 2.48 20.85
CA GLU A 81 8.96 3.95 20.95
C GLU A 81 8.63 4.59 19.59
N SER A 82 9.10 3.98 18.50
CA SER A 82 8.85 4.46 17.14
C SER A 82 8.63 3.29 16.19
N PHE A 83 7.66 3.45 15.28
CA PHE A 83 7.28 2.42 14.30
C PHE A 83 7.15 3.03 12.91
N VAL A 84 7.74 2.39 11.92
CA VAL A 84 7.69 2.84 10.52
C VAL A 84 6.98 1.77 9.68
N ASP A 85 5.85 2.17 9.08
CA ASP A 85 5.12 1.36 8.11
C ASP A 85 5.62 1.68 6.70
N VAL A 86 6.51 0.82 6.18
CA VAL A 86 7.13 0.99 4.84
C VAL A 86 6.25 0.37 3.78
N GLY A 87 5.81 1.18 2.81
CA GLY A 87 4.74 0.79 1.89
C GLY A 87 3.35 0.88 2.53
N GLY A 88 3.18 1.77 3.51
CA GLY A 88 1.96 1.88 4.33
C GLY A 88 0.77 2.52 3.62
N GLY A 89 0.92 2.91 2.35
CA GLY A 89 -0.14 3.41 1.49
C GLY A 89 -0.75 4.70 2.04
N ASN A 90 -2.07 4.72 2.13
CA ASN A 90 -2.81 5.84 2.73
C ASN A 90 -2.69 5.94 4.26
N GLY A 91 -1.83 5.13 4.89
CA GLY A 91 -1.56 5.18 6.33
C GLY A 91 -2.63 4.55 7.21
N THR A 92 -3.57 3.80 6.63
CA THR A 92 -4.64 3.14 7.40
C THR A 92 -4.05 2.27 8.51
N THR A 93 -3.10 1.38 8.22
CA THR A 93 -2.47 0.52 9.23
C THR A 93 -1.88 1.34 10.39
N MET A 94 -1.02 2.31 10.08
CA MET A 94 -0.40 3.17 11.09
C MET A 94 -1.44 3.95 11.91
N SER A 95 -2.55 4.40 11.29
CA SER A 95 -3.62 5.10 12.01
C SER A 95 -4.33 4.24 13.07
N PHE A 96 -4.45 2.92 12.83
CA PHE A 96 -5.03 2.00 13.79
C PHE A 96 -4.03 1.71 14.92
N LEU A 97 -2.76 1.48 14.57
CA LEU A 97 -1.70 1.23 15.54
C LEU A 97 -1.46 2.45 16.45
N ALA A 98 -1.42 3.67 15.91
CA ALA A 98 -1.25 4.90 16.70
C ALA A 98 -2.42 5.13 17.67
N LYS A 99 -3.64 4.69 17.32
CA LYS A 99 -4.79 4.74 18.23
C LYS A 99 -4.72 3.67 19.32
N ALA A 100 -4.27 2.47 18.98
CA ALA A 100 -4.16 1.35 19.92
C ALA A 100 -2.98 1.53 20.90
N PHE A 101 -1.89 2.14 20.42
CA PHE A 101 -0.63 2.29 21.15
C PHE A 101 -0.17 3.76 21.10
N PRO A 102 -0.82 4.67 21.86
CA PRO A 102 -0.58 6.12 21.74
C PRO A 102 0.82 6.59 22.14
N TRP A 103 1.64 5.71 22.73
CA TRP A 103 3.03 6.02 23.07
C TRP A 103 3.98 5.86 21.88
N ILE A 104 3.55 5.18 20.80
CA ILE A 104 4.37 4.95 19.61
C ILE A 104 4.37 6.21 18.75
N HIS A 105 5.56 6.71 18.41
CA HIS A 105 5.72 7.66 17.30
C HIS A 105 5.59 6.92 15.97
N GLY A 106 4.41 6.98 15.36
CA GLY A 106 4.08 6.29 14.12
C GLY A 106 4.46 7.07 12.87
N ILE A 107 5.16 6.42 11.94
CA ILE A 107 5.54 6.97 10.64
C ILE A 107 4.93 6.09 9.54
N ASN A 108 4.14 6.69 8.65
CA ASN A 108 3.72 6.07 7.39
C ASN A 108 4.69 6.50 6.27
N PHE A 109 5.35 5.54 5.64
CA PHE A 109 6.37 5.79 4.63
C PHE A 109 5.99 5.16 3.29
N ASP A 110 5.88 5.96 2.22
CA ASP A 110 5.51 5.47 0.88
C ASP A 110 6.05 6.36 -0.26
N LEU A 111 5.65 6.08 -1.50
CA LEU A 111 5.96 6.87 -2.68
C LEU A 111 5.37 8.28 -2.58
N PRO A 112 6.00 9.31 -3.19
CA PRO A 112 5.53 10.69 -3.11
C PRO A 112 4.06 10.87 -3.51
N HIS A 113 3.66 10.29 -4.65
CA HIS A 113 2.29 10.40 -5.14
C HIS A 113 1.25 9.70 -4.25
N VAL A 114 1.67 8.73 -3.44
CA VAL A 114 0.80 8.02 -2.49
C VAL A 114 0.64 8.85 -1.22
N ILE A 115 1.75 9.36 -0.69
CA ILE A 115 1.76 10.21 0.51
C ILE A 115 0.99 11.52 0.27
N ASP A 116 1.11 12.13 -0.91
CA ASP A 116 0.39 13.37 -1.24
C ASP A 116 -1.15 13.20 -1.21
N MET A 117 -1.62 11.98 -1.46
CA MET A 117 -3.04 11.61 -1.41
C MET A 117 -3.47 11.01 -0.07
N ALA A 118 -2.53 10.76 0.86
CA ALA A 118 -2.83 10.15 2.14
C ALA A 118 -3.63 11.13 3.04
N PRO A 119 -4.74 10.68 3.66
CA PRO A 119 -5.48 11.51 4.59
C PRO A 119 -4.65 11.78 5.85
N LYS A 120 -4.76 13.00 6.38
CA LYS A 120 -4.14 13.34 7.67
C LYS A 120 -4.66 12.40 8.77
N CYS A 121 -3.73 11.77 9.48
CA CYS A 121 -4.02 10.89 10.60
C CYS A 121 -3.37 11.44 11.89
N ASP A 122 -4.17 11.59 12.96
CA ASP A 122 -3.63 12.05 14.24
C ASP A 122 -2.65 11.02 14.81
N GLY A 123 -1.49 11.48 15.29
CA GLY A 123 -0.44 10.61 15.82
C GLY A 123 0.38 9.86 14.76
N VAL A 124 0.21 10.21 13.47
CA VAL A 124 0.97 9.62 12.35
C VAL A 124 1.69 10.71 11.57
N GLU A 125 2.99 10.51 11.37
CA GLU A 125 3.82 11.31 10.47
C GLU A 125 3.86 10.65 9.08
N HIS A 126 3.52 11.40 8.03
CA HIS A 126 3.62 10.92 6.65
C HIS A 126 4.94 11.34 6.02
N VAL A 127 5.72 10.39 5.51
CA VAL A 127 7.03 10.62 4.92
C VAL A 127 7.12 9.96 3.55
N ALA A 128 7.49 10.72 2.53
CA ALA A 128 7.70 10.18 1.18
C ALA A 128 9.15 9.73 0.97
N VAL A 129 9.37 8.67 0.19
CA VAL A 129 10.70 8.35 -0.33
C VAL A 129 11.19 9.48 -1.23
N ALA A 130 12.48 9.80 -1.15
CA ALA A 130 13.08 10.76 -2.06
C ALA A 130 13.09 10.19 -3.49
N GLU A 131 12.65 10.99 -4.46
CA GLU A 131 12.79 10.68 -5.88
C GLU A 131 14.27 10.37 -6.21
N PRO A 132 14.58 9.35 -7.04
CA PRO A 132 15.95 8.94 -7.32
C PRO A 132 16.84 9.97 -8.03
N GLU A 133 16.41 11.22 -8.23
CA GLU A 133 17.21 12.23 -8.94
C GLU A 133 18.50 12.67 -8.19
N ASN A 134 18.83 12.09 -7.04
CA ASN A 134 20.06 12.42 -6.28
C ASN A 134 20.73 11.22 -5.57
N LEU A 135 20.85 10.06 -6.23
CA LEU A 135 21.78 8.99 -5.80
C LEU A 135 22.69 8.54 -6.95
#